data_AF-A0A1Y1RZS8-F1
#
_entry.id   AF-A0A1Y1RZS8-F1
#
_cell.length_a   1.000
_cell.length_b   1.000
_cell.length_c   1.000
_cell.angle_alpha   90.00
_cell.angle_beta   90.00
_cell.angle_gamma   90.00
#
_symmetry.space_group_name_H-M   'P 1'
#
loop_
_entity.id
_entity.type
_entity.pdbx_description
1 polymer ?
#
loop_
_entity_poly.entity_id
_entity_poly.type
_entity_poly.pdbx_seq_one_letter_code
_entity_poly.pdbx_strand_id
1 'polypeptide(L)'
;MLVLPLNGTLLYVEPIYLQSETAAYPELRMVVLMHKDTMVYAETLDSALEKLYAAGSEAEAETGQSKTVTATASGDASGKEKQELIRQAAEAFDAYIQNTGSSDFDAAASELRRLQKLLNELTARD
;
A
#
# COMPACT_ATOMS: atom_id res chain seq x y z
N MET A 1 -12.43 -3.20 3.68
CA MET A 1 -11.78 -4.22 2.82
C MET A 1 -11.84 -3.90 1.35
N LEU A 2 -10.67 -3.91 0.71
CA LEU A 2 -10.49 -3.83 -0.73
C LEU A 2 -9.70 -5.06 -1.22
N VAL A 3 -10.14 -5.65 -2.33
CA VAL A 3 -9.49 -6.80 -2.96
C VAL A 3 -9.10 -6.43 -4.37
N LEU A 4 -7.80 -6.43 -4.65
CA LEU A 4 -7.24 -6.00 -5.93
C LEU A 4 -6.64 -7.18 -6.68
N PRO A 5 -7.12 -7.49 -7.89
CA PRO A 5 -6.47 -8.47 -8.74
C PRO A 5 -5.20 -7.87 -9.36
N LEU A 6 -4.06 -8.50 -9.06
CA LEU A 6 -2.73 -8.13 -9.53
C LEU A 6 -2.07 -9.31 -10.25
N ASN A 7 -1.82 -9.20 -11.56
CA ASN A 7 -1.06 -10.20 -12.33
C ASN A 7 -1.37 -11.68 -11.99
N GLY A 8 -2.65 -12.05 -11.91
CA GLY A 8 -3.09 -13.43 -11.61
C GLY A 8 -3.11 -13.82 -10.12
N THR A 9 -2.85 -12.86 -9.22
CA THR A 9 -2.90 -13.00 -7.76
C THR A 9 -3.83 -11.95 -7.15
N LEU A 10 -4.13 -12.06 -5.85
CA LEU A 10 -4.97 -11.11 -5.13
C LEU A 10 -4.15 -10.40 -4.06
N LEU A 11 -4.20 -9.06 -4.06
CA LEU A 11 -3.77 -8.22 -2.95
C LEU A 11 -4.98 -7.82 -2.13
N TYR A 12 -4.96 -8.16 -0.85
CA TYR A 12 -5.96 -7.71 0.11
C TYR A 12 -5.44 -6.47 0.83
N VAL A 13 -6.27 -5.43 0.88
CA VAL A 13 -5.96 -4.15 1.51
C VAL A 13 -7.06 -3.84 2.53
N GLU A 14 -6.70 -3.81 3.81
CA GLU A 14 -7.62 -3.45 4.90
C GLU A 14 -7.11 -2.18 5.61
N PRO A 15 -7.75 -1.02 5.37
CA PRO A 15 -7.49 0.17 6.17
C PRO A 15 -8.26 0.12 7.50
N ILE A 16 -7.58 0.46 8.59
CA ILE A 16 -8.14 0.52 9.94
C ILE A 16 -8.17 1.98 10.36
N TYR A 17 -9.39 2.51 10.53
CA TYR A 17 -9.62 3.88 10.96
C TYR A 17 -9.96 3.94 12.44
N LEU A 18 -9.47 4.98 13.11
CA LEU A 18 -9.87 5.33 14.47
C LEU A 18 -10.89 6.46 14.42
N GLN A 19 -12.03 6.27 15.09
CA GLN A 19 -12.97 7.35 15.34
C GLN A 19 -12.44 8.20 16.48
N SER A 20 -12.21 9.48 16.20
CA SER A 20 -11.95 10.48 17.24
C SER A 20 -13.28 11.06 17.73
N GLU A 21 -13.40 11.32 19.03
CA GLU A 21 -14.60 11.93 19.64
C GLU A 21 -14.82 13.38 19.17
N THR A 22 -13.80 14.03 18.59
CA THR A 22 -13.80 15.46 18.25
C THR A 22 -13.58 15.77 16.77
N ALA A 23 -13.12 14.79 15.96
CA ALA A 23 -12.84 15.02 14.55
C ALA A 23 -14.04 14.67 13.66
N ALA A 24 -14.30 15.51 12.66
CA ALA A 24 -15.39 15.29 11.69
C ALA A 24 -15.15 14.10 10.75
N TYR A 25 -13.90 13.61 10.65
CA TYR A 25 -13.50 12.51 9.77
C TYR A 25 -12.69 11.46 10.53
N PRO A 26 -12.88 10.15 10.23
CA PRO A 26 -12.04 9.09 10.79
C PRO A 26 -10.58 9.24 10.39
N GLU A 27 -9.65 8.98 11.31
CA GLU A 27 -8.20 9.02 11.04
C GLU A 27 -7.69 7.61 10.70
N LEU A 28 -6.90 7.47 9.63
CA LEU A 28 -6.26 6.19 9.30
C LEU A 28 -5.18 5.88 10.35
N ARG A 29 -5.33 4.75 11.06
CA ARG A 29 -4.35 4.33 12.07
C ARG A 29 -3.35 3.34 11.51
N MET A 30 -3.81 2.44 10.64
CA MET A 30 -3.01 1.34 10.11
C MET A 30 -3.60 0.81 8.81
N VAL A 31 -2.75 0.32 7.92
CA VAL A 31 -3.11 -0.46 6.73
C VAL A 31 -2.50 -1.85 6.87
N VAL A 32 -3.33 -2.87 6.67
CA VAL A 32 -2.90 -4.26 6.58
C VAL A 32 -2.95 -4.70 5.12
N LEU A 33 -1.84 -5.23 4.63
CA LEU A 33 -1.71 -5.80 3.31
C LEU A 33 -1.47 -7.30 3.42
N MET A 34 -2.11 -8.06 2.54
CA MET A 34 -1.83 -9.48 2.37
C MET A 34 -1.72 -9.81 0.89
N HIS A 35 -0.59 -10.40 0.50
CA HIS A 35 -0.35 -10.87 -0.86
C HIS A 35 0.25 -12.26 -0.80
N LYS A 36 -0.42 -13.25 -1.40
CA LYS A 36 -0.07 -14.68 -1.27
C LYS A 36 0.03 -15.07 0.22
N ASP A 37 1.20 -15.49 0.69
CA ASP A 37 1.47 -15.93 2.06
C ASP A 37 2.11 -14.83 2.92
N THR A 38 2.36 -13.64 2.35
CA THR A 38 2.99 -12.52 3.05
C THR A 38 1.93 -11.54 3.56
N MET A 39 1.94 -11.30 4.87
CA MET A 39 1.10 -10.29 5.53
C MET A 39 1.99 -9.23 6.16
N VAL A 40 1.71 -7.96 5.88
CA VAL A 40 2.42 -6.82 6.45
C VAL A 40 1.44 -5.77 6.96
N TYR A 41 1.90 -4.99 7.94
CA TYR A 41 1.15 -3.88 8.51
C TYR A 41 2.05 -2.64 8.63
N ALA A 42 1.47 -1.48 8.34
CA ALA A 42 2.13 -0.19 8.52
C ALA A 42 1.10 0.91 8.75
N GLU A 43 1.55 2.07 9.20
CA GLU A 43 0.66 3.22 9.45
C GLU A 43 0.11 3.81 8.14
N THR A 44 0.83 3.64 7.04
CA THR A 44 0.48 4.17 5.71
C THR A 44 0.61 3.09 4.63
N LEU A 45 -0.06 3.29 3.48
CA LEU A 45 -0.04 2.32 2.38
C LEU A 45 1.35 2.21 1.74
N ASP A 46 2.05 3.33 1.55
CA ASP A 46 3.43 3.34 1.02
C ASP A 46 4.37 2.50 1.87
N SER A 47 4.38 2.73 3.19
CA SER A 47 5.20 1.96 4.13
C SER A 47 4.82 0.47 4.15
N ALA A 48 3.54 0.15 3.97
CA ALA A 48 3.10 -1.24 3.89
C ALA A 48 3.57 -1.90 2.58
N LEU A 49 3.47 -1.21 1.44
CA LEU A 49 3.95 -1.69 0.15
C LEU A 49 5.48 -1.87 0.17
N GLU A 50 6.23 -0.90 0.70
CA GLU A 50 7.68 -1.02 0.87
C GLU A 50 8.06 -2.28 1.66
N LYS A 51 7.39 -2.53 2.79
CA LYS A 51 7.60 -3.75 3.59
C LYS A 51 7.22 -5.02 2.83
N LEU A 52 6.11 -5.01 2.08
CA LEU A 52 5.64 -6.17 1.33
C LEU A 52 6.67 -6.62 0.28
N TYR A 53 7.23 -5.67 -0.46
CA TYR A 53 8.21 -5.96 -1.51
C TYR A 53 9.63 -6.12 -0.98
N ALA A 54 9.96 -5.55 0.18
CA ALA A 54 11.20 -5.87 0.89
C ALA A 54 11.18 -7.31 1.44
N ALA A 55 10.06 -7.76 2.02
CA ALA A 55 9.89 -9.12 2.55
C ALA A 55 9.89 -10.19 1.45
N GLY A 56 9.51 -9.84 0.21
CA GLY A 56 9.66 -10.74 -0.95
C GLY A 56 11.10 -10.94 -1.40
N SER A 57 12.01 -10.00 -1.07
CA SER A 57 13.45 -10.10 -1.37
C SER A 57 14.24 -10.86 -0.31
N GLU A 58 13.66 -11.07 0.87
CA GLU A 58 14.25 -11.81 1.99
C GLU A 58 13.24 -12.87 2.45
N ALA A 59 13.22 -14.01 1.77
CA ALA A 59 12.52 -15.19 2.27
C ALA A 59 13.20 -15.67 3.56
N GLU A 60 12.78 -15.12 4.70
CA GLU A 60 12.73 -15.68 6.06
C GLU A 60 12.52 -14.54 7.05
N ALA A 61 11.31 -14.38 7.57
CA ALA A 61 11.08 -13.57 8.76
C ALA A 61 10.39 -14.43 9.82
N GLU A 62 11.19 -15.18 10.57
CA GLU A 62 10.79 -15.57 11.91
C GLU A 62 10.59 -14.30 12.75
N THR A 63 9.39 -14.20 13.32
CA THR A 63 9.03 -13.49 14.55
C THR A 63 9.67 -12.13 14.83
N GLY A 64 8.84 -11.09 14.71
CA GLY A 64 8.73 -10.02 15.70
C GLY A 64 10.02 -9.38 16.21
N GLN A 65 10.41 -8.27 15.59
CA GLN A 65 10.92 -7.11 16.30
C GLN A 65 11.02 -5.92 15.36
N SER A 66 10.59 -4.76 15.86
CA SER A 66 10.96 -3.46 15.32
C SER A 66 12.47 -3.42 15.09
N LYS A 67 12.88 -3.40 13.83
CA LYS A 67 14.14 -2.79 13.43
C LYS A 67 13.83 -1.78 12.34
N THR A 68 14.00 -0.53 12.72
CA THR A 68 14.30 0.56 11.81
C THR A 68 15.48 0.11 10.95
N VAL A 69 15.22 -0.31 9.72
CA VAL A 69 16.29 -0.53 8.75
C VAL A 69 16.37 0.73 7.92
N THR A 70 17.30 1.60 8.31
CA THR A 70 17.90 2.58 7.43
C THR A 70 18.52 1.82 6.26
N ALA A 71 17.78 1.64 5.17
CA ALA A 71 18.31 1.05 3.95
C ALA A 71 19.18 2.11 3.26
N THR A 72 20.48 1.94 3.42
CA THR A 72 21.53 2.68 2.71
C THR A 72 21.22 2.71 1.22
N ALA A 73 21.02 3.92 0.70
CA ALA A 73 20.83 4.20 -0.71
C ALA A 73 22.10 3.84 -1.51
N SER A 74 22.15 2.62 -2.02
CA SER A 74 22.82 2.34 -3.29
C SER A 74 21.76 2.44 -4.38
N GLY A 75 21.58 3.67 -4.88
CA GLY A 75 20.57 3.99 -5.88
C GLY A 75 20.91 3.38 -7.24
N ASP A 76 20.37 2.19 -7.47
CA ASP A 76 20.04 1.74 -8.81
C ASP A 76 18.84 2.54 -9.34
N ALA A 77 18.82 2.88 -10.62
CA ALA A 77 17.71 3.60 -11.26
C ALA A 77 16.38 2.86 -11.06
N SER A 78 16.44 1.52 -11.05
CA SER A 78 15.29 0.64 -10.80
C SER A 78 14.66 0.84 -9.41
N GLY A 79 15.47 1.04 -8.37
CA GLY A 79 14.98 1.25 -7.01
C GLY A 79 14.23 2.57 -6.84
N LYS A 80 14.71 3.65 -7.48
CA LYS A 80 14.04 4.96 -7.46
C LYS A 80 12.71 4.94 -8.19
N GLU A 81 12.63 4.25 -9.33
CA GLU A 81 11.37 4.08 -10.05
C GLU A 81 10.35 3.24 -9.26
N LYS A 82 10.81 2.18 -8.59
CA LYS A 82 9.96 1.35 -7.72
C LYS A 82 9.34 2.19 -6.59
N GLN A 83 10.16 3.00 -5.92
CA GLN A 83 9.69 3.87 -4.84
C GLN A 83 8.71 4.94 -5.32
N GLU A 84 8.92 5.47 -6.53
CA GLU A 84 7.98 6.41 -7.14
C GLU A 84 6.62 5.76 -7.45
N LEU A 85 6.59 4.51 -7.94
CA LEU A 85 5.35 3.76 -8.14
C LEU A 85 4.59 3.52 -6.83
N ILE A 86 5.31 3.18 -5.76
CA ILE A 86 4.72 2.99 -4.43
C ILE A 86 4.09 4.30 -3.94
N ARG A 87 4.81 5.42 -4.07
CA ARG A 87 4.32 6.75 -3.70
C ARG A 87 3.04 7.12 -4.47
N GLN A 88 3.04 6.91 -5.79
CA GLN A 88 1.85 7.17 -6.62
C GLN A 88 0.67 6.25 -6.27
N ALA A 89 0.94 5.00 -5.90
CA ALA A 89 -0.10 4.06 -5.46
C ALA A 89 -0.73 4.53 -4.14
N ALA A 90 0.08 4.99 -3.18
CA ALA A 90 -0.42 5.58 -1.94
C ALA A 90 -1.32 6.79 -2.21
N GLU A 91 -0.89 7.72 -3.07
CA GLU A 91 -1.71 8.88 -3.45
C GLU A 91 -3.04 8.50 -4.10
N ALA A 92 -3.04 7.52 -5.01
CA ALA A 92 -4.26 7.05 -5.66
C ALA A 92 -5.22 6.40 -4.66
N PHE A 93 -4.71 5.67 -3.66
CA PHE A 93 -5.52 5.10 -2.60
C PHE A 93 -6.14 6.18 -1.70
N ASP A 94 -5.36 7.18 -1.29
CA ASP A 94 -5.87 8.28 -0.46
C ASP A 94 -6.95 9.08 -1.20
N ALA A 95 -6.73 9.36 -2.49
CA ALA A 95 -7.72 10.00 -3.34
C ALA A 95 -9.00 9.15 -3.48
N TYR A 96 -8.86 7.83 -3.64
CA TYR A 96 -10.00 6.90 -3.64
C TYR A 96 -10.83 7.00 -2.35
N ILE A 97 -10.18 7.01 -1.18
CA ILE A 97 -10.88 7.12 0.12
C ILE A 97 -11.58 8.48 0.26
N GLN A 98 -10.90 9.57 -0.10
CA GLN A 98 -11.48 10.92 -0.03
C GLN A 98 -12.70 11.09 -0.95
N ASN A 99 -12.59 10.59 -2.19
CA ASN A 99 -13.68 10.64 -3.17
C ASN A 99 -14.87 9.78 -2.74
N THR A 100 -14.60 8.60 -2.16
CA THR A 100 -15.64 7.72 -1.59
C THR A 100 -16.35 8.40 -0.40
N GLY A 101 -15.60 9.08 0.47
CA GLY A 101 -16.17 9.85 1.58
C GLY A 101 -16.99 11.06 1.13
N SER A 102 -16.62 11.66 0.00
CA SER A 102 -17.30 12.83 -0.59
C SER A 102 -18.47 12.46 -1.51
N SER A 103 -18.84 11.19 -1.61
CA SER A 103 -19.86 10.65 -2.52
C SER A 103 -19.55 10.80 -4.03
N ASP A 104 -18.30 11.12 -4.40
CA ASP A 104 -17.84 11.18 -5.79
C ASP A 104 -17.32 9.80 -6.22
N PHE A 105 -18.25 8.91 -6.54
CA PHE A 105 -17.93 7.52 -6.88
C PHE A 105 -17.24 7.36 -8.25
N ASP A 106 -17.44 8.30 -9.17
CA ASP A 106 -16.81 8.26 -10.50
C ASP A 106 -15.31 8.62 -10.42
N ALA A 107 -14.98 9.65 -9.64
CA ALA A 107 -13.60 9.97 -9.33
C ALA A 107 -12.95 8.84 -8.52
N ALA A 108 -13.65 8.29 -7.52
CA ALA A 108 -13.16 7.15 -6.75
C ALA A 108 -12.86 5.93 -7.65
N ALA A 109 -13.76 5.56 -8.55
CA ALA A 109 -13.54 4.44 -9.46
C ALA A 109 -12.34 4.67 -10.39
N SER A 110 -12.09 5.92 -10.78
CA SER A 110 -10.95 6.29 -11.62
C SER A 110 -9.61 6.17 -10.86
N GLU A 111 -9.58 6.64 -9.61
CA GLU A 111 -8.41 6.48 -8.73
C GLU A 111 -8.17 5.01 -8.38
N LEU A 112 -9.23 4.22 -8.18
CA LEU A 112 -9.11 2.77 -7.96
C LEU A 112 -8.48 2.05 -9.16
N ARG A 113 -8.88 2.41 -10.38
CA ARG A 113 -8.27 1.88 -11.62
C ARG A 113 -6.81 2.29 -11.74
N ARG A 114 -6.48 3.54 -11.38
CA ARG A 114 -5.10 4.06 -11.36
C ARG A 114 -4.26 3.28 -10.35
N LEU A 115 -4.75 3.09 -9.13
CA LEU A 115 -4.11 2.28 -8.09
C LEU A 115 -3.82 0.86 -8.60
N GLN A 116 -4.82 0.19 -9.15
CA GLN A 116 -4.65 -1.16 -9.69
C GLN A 116 -3.59 -1.21 -10.79
N LYS A 117 -3.57 -0.22 -11.70
CA LYS A 117 -2.55 -0.14 -12.76
C LYS A 117 -1.14 0.01 -12.17
N LEU A 118 -0.96 0.94 -11.23
CA LEU A 118 0.34 1.17 -10.58
C LEU A 118 0.85 -0.07 -9.85
N LEU A 119 -0.02 -0.77 -9.14
CA LEU A 119 0.33 -2.01 -8.45
C LEU A 119 0.63 -3.18 -9.41
N ASN A 120 -0.02 -3.22 -10.58
CA ASN A 120 0.35 -4.17 -11.63
C ASN A 120 1.73 -3.87 -12.23
N GLU A 121 2.06 -2.60 -12.45
CA GLU A 121 3.39 -2.20 -12.92
C GLU A 121 4.47 -2.50 -11.88
N LEU A 122 4.15 -2.33 -10.60
CA LEU A 122 5.03 -2.64 -9.47
C LEU A 122 5.32 -4.14 -9.39
N THR A 123 4.27 -4.97 -9.40
CA THR A 123 4.41 -6.44 -9.35
C THR A 123 5.00 -7.05 -10.61
N ALA A 124 4.93 -6.40 -11.76
CA ALA A 124 5.60 -6.86 -12.98
C ALA A 124 7.12 -6.66 -12.93
N ARG A 125 7.62 -5.90 -11.95
CA ARG A 125 9.04 -5.55 -11.74
C ARG A 125 9.65 -6.27 -10.52
N ASP A 126 8.87 -7.06 -9.80
CA ASP A 126 9.31 -7.99 -8.74
C ASP A 126 9.45 -9.41 -9.30
#